data_AF-A0A538DZL4-F1
#
_entry.id   AF-A0A538DZL4-F1
#
_cell.length_a   1.000
_cell.length_b   1.000
_cell.length_c   1.000
_cell.angle_alpha   90.00
_cell.angle_beta   90.00
_cell.angle_gamma   90.00
#
_symmetry.space_group_name_H-M   'P 1'
#
loop_
_entity.id
_entity.type
_entity.pdbx_description
1 polymer ?
#
loop_
_entity_poly.entity_id
_entity_poly.type
_entity_poly.pdbx_seq_one_letter_code
_entity_poly.pdbx_strand_id
1 'polypeptide(L)'
;AVDRNGNHPEFSISGPQVTISAPGVDIETTGQGNGTGIGTGTSDATAIVAGVVALIRSKYPNLSATEVIHRLTATARDAGTPGRDPEYGYGIVNPYAALTADVPTQSPSAPATQPSSASPTAPHKAPGNGGRTGLVVLVALVAIGFFATIWLRRAAARYRRSLDR
;
A
#
# COMPACT_ATOMS: atom_id res chain seq x y z
N ALA A 1 4.00 -0.31 -9.88
CA ALA A 1 4.20 1.16 -9.93
C ALA A 1 5.05 1.48 -11.15
N VAL A 2 4.96 2.69 -11.71
CA VAL A 2 5.80 3.12 -12.83
C VAL A 2 6.45 4.46 -12.59
N ASP A 3 7.57 4.72 -13.27
CA ASP A 3 8.23 6.03 -13.29
C ASP A 3 7.56 7.02 -14.26
N ARG A 4 8.12 8.23 -14.37
CA ARG A 4 7.63 9.29 -15.27
C ARG A 4 7.62 8.90 -16.76
N ASN A 5 8.45 7.95 -17.17
CA ASN A 5 8.54 7.47 -18.54
C ASN A 5 7.60 6.27 -18.77
N GLY A 6 6.96 5.77 -17.70
CA GLY A 6 6.13 4.59 -17.73
C GLY A 6 6.90 3.28 -17.58
N ASN A 7 8.18 3.32 -17.18
CA ASN A 7 8.97 2.12 -16.94
C ASN A 7 8.68 1.54 -15.55
N HIS A 8 8.77 0.22 -15.43
CA HIS A 8 8.70 -0.49 -14.16
C HIS A 8 10.01 -0.31 -13.36
N PRO A 9 9.98 0.35 -12.19
CA PRO A 9 11.16 0.57 -11.37
C PRO A 9 11.51 -0.69 -10.56
N GLU A 10 12.80 -0.85 -10.21
CA GLU A 10 13.33 -2.05 -9.55
C GLU A 10 12.64 -2.41 -8.22
N PHE A 11 12.17 -1.42 -7.45
CA PHE A 11 11.46 -1.66 -6.19
C PHE A 11 10.03 -2.18 -6.36
N SER A 12 9.44 -2.04 -7.56
CA SER A 12 8.07 -2.46 -7.81
C SER A 12 8.02 -3.98 -7.90
N ILE A 13 7.12 -4.59 -7.13
CA ILE A 13 6.99 -6.05 -7.11
C ILE A 13 6.24 -6.49 -8.37
N SER A 14 6.78 -7.50 -9.05
CA SER A 14 6.16 -8.13 -10.21
C SER A 14 5.57 -9.49 -9.85
N GLY A 15 4.53 -9.91 -10.56
CA GLY A 15 3.95 -11.24 -10.41
C GLY A 15 2.50 -11.34 -10.88
N PRO A 16 1.91 -12.55 -10.83
CA PRO A 16 0.55 -12.79 -11.28
C PRO A 16 -0.52 -12.07 -10.45
N GLN A 17 -0.16 -11.42 -9.34
CA GLN A 17 -1.06 -10.67 -8.46
C GLN A 17 -1.20 -9.21 -8.90
N VAL A 18 -0.30 -8.70 -9.75
CA VAL A 18 -0.37 -7.32 -10.24
C VAL A 18 -1.58 -7.16 -11.15
N THR A 19 -2.49 -6.26 -10.77
CA THR A 19 -3.71 -6.01 -11.56
C THR A 19 -3.54 -4.83 -12.49
N ILE A 20 -2.99 -3.71 -12.01
CA ILE A 20 -2.83 -2.48 -12.76
C ILE A 20 -1.67 -1.68 -12.19
N SER A 21 -1.02 -0.89 -13.04
CA SER A 21 0.06 -0.01 -12.67
C SER A 21 -0.36 1.46 -12.74
N ALA A 22 0.33 2.30 -11.97
CA ALA A 22 0.15 3.75 -11.94
C ALA A 22 1.48 4.43 -11.55
N PRO A 23 1.64 5.74 -11.83
CA PRO A 23 2.81 6.49 -11.39
C PRO A 23 3.06 6.30 -9.89
N GLY A 24 4.30 6.01 -9.51
CA GLY A 24 4.65 5.82 -8.10
C GLY A 24 6.10 6.19 -7.81
N VAL A 25 6.73 6.97 -8.67
CA VAL A 25 8.09 7.50 -8.49
C VAL A 25 8.03 9.01 -8.57
N ASP A 26 8.68 9.68 -7.63
CA ASP A 26 8.74 11.13 -7.52
C ASP A 26 7.36 11.81 -7.50
N ILE A 27 6.43 11.24 -6.74
CA ILE A 27 5.06 11.74 -6.64
C ILE A 27 5.02 12.87 -5.62
N GLU A 28 4.71 14.08 -6.07
CA GLU A 28 4.49 15.21 -5.17
C GLU A 28 3.20 15.00 -4.35
N THR A 29 3.32 15.17 -3.04
CA THR A 29 2.24 14.92 -2.08
C THR A 29 2.26 15.95 -0.96
N THR A 30 1.19 15.99 -0.17
CA THR A 30 1.09 16.87 0.99
C THR A 30 2.00 16.39 2.12
N GLY A 31 2.78 17.30 2.70
CA GLY A 31 3.59 17.08 3.89
C GLY A 31 2.94 17.64 5.16
N GLN A 32 3.64 17.53 6.29
CA GLN A 32 3.18 18.11 7.55
C GLN A 32 3.24 19.65 7.52
N GLY A 33 2.34 20.31 8.24
CA GLY A 33 2.40 21.76 8.48
C GLY A 33 2.26 22.61 7.21
N ASN A 34 1.30 22.31 6.33
CA ASN A 34 1.11 22.95 5.02
C ASN A 34 2.30 22.80 4.05
N GLY A 35 3.22 21.87 4.33
CA GLY A 35 4.33 21.56 3.42
C GLY A 35 3.94 20.63 2.28
N THR A 36 4.88 20.44 1.36
CA THR A 36 4.84 19.38 0.35
C THR A 36 5.98 18.38 0.59
N GLY A 37 5.86 17.21 0.01
CA GLY A 37 6.87 16.15 0.04
C GLY A 37 6.84 15.36 -1.26
N ILE A 38 7.82 14.48 -1.42
CA ILE A 38 7.91 13.59 -2.58
C ILE A 38 7.86 12.14 -2.07
N GLY A 39 6.92 11.36 -2.58
CA GLY A 39 6.74 9.94 -2.31
C GLY A 39 7.20 9.08 -3.48
N THR A 40 7.85 7.96 -3.17
CA THR A 40 8.18 6.91 -4.14
C THR A 40 7.82 5.56 -3.54
N GLY A 41 6.90 4.86 -4.18
CA GLY A 41 6.42 3.57 -3.72
C GLY A 41 5.19 3.06 -4.47
N THR A 42 4.91 1.77 -4.28
CA THR A 42 3.65 1.16 -4.73
C THR A 42 2.46 1.71 -3.94
N SER A 43 2.67 2.23 -2.73
CA SER A 43 1.66 2.95 -1.96
C SER A 43 1.16 4.22 -2.66
N ASP A 44 2.06 5.01 -3.24
CA ASP A 44 1.69 6.22 -4.00
C ASP A 44 0.90 5.87 -5.27
N ALA A 45 1.36 4.85 -6.00
CA ALA A 45 0.63 4.32 -7.16
C ALA A 45 -0.77 3.81 -6.76
N THR A 46 -0.89 3.14 -5.61
CA THR A 46 -2.17 2.64 -5.08
C THR A 46 -3.11 3.80 -4.75
N ALA A 47 -2.62 4.88 -4.14
CA ALA A 47 -3.41 6.06 -3.82
C ALA A 47 -3.98 6.71 -5.10
N ILE A 48 -3.18 6.80 -6.17
CA ILE A 48 -3.64 7.30 -7.48
C ILE A 48 -4.75 6.41 -8.04
N VAL A 49 -4.56 5.08 -8.06
CA VAL A 49 -5.59 4.15 -8.54
C VAL A 49 -6.88 4.26 -7.71
N ALA A 50 -6.78 4.39 -6.39
CA ALA A 50 -7.93 4.59 -5.52
C ALA A 50 -8.70 5.87 -5.86
N GLY A 51 -8.00 6.97 -6.14
CA GLY A 51 -8.61 8.21 -6.63
C GLY A 51 -9.34 8.04 -7.95
N VAL A 52 -8.74 7.34 -8.92
CA VAL A 52 -9.39 7.04 -10.21
C VAL A 52 -10.64 6.17 -10.01
N VAL A 53 -10.57 5.14 -9.17
CA VAL A 53 -11.73 4.31 -8.82
C VAL A 53 -12.84 5.13 -8.18
N ALA A 54 -12.51 6.09 -7.30
CA ALA A 54 -13.48 7.00 -6.72
C ALA A 54 -14.17 7.88 -7.79
N LEU A 55 -13.41 8.40 -8.75
CA LEU A 55 -13.97 9.15 -9.89
C LEU A 55 -14.90 8.29 -10.75
N ILE A 56 -14.51 7.05 -11.06
CA ILE A 56 -15.36 6.10 -11.80
C ILE A 56 -16.68 5.88 -11.03
N ARG A 57 -16.62 5.62 -9.73
CA ARG A 57 -17.81 5.41 -8.90
C ARG A 57 -18.68 6.66 -8.78
N SER A 58 -18.08 7.85 -8.81
CA SER A 58 -18.81 9.12 -8.82
C SER A 58 -19.56 9.32 -10.14
N LYS A 59 -18.93 9.03 -11.28
CA LYS A 59 -19.55 9.18 -12.60
C LYS A 59 -20.56 8.07 -12.91
N TYR A 60 -20.30 6.85 -12.45
CA TYR A 60 -21.09 5.66 -12.71
C TYR A 60 -21.52 4.99 -11.39
N PRO A 61 -22.44 5.61 -10.62
CA PRO A 61 -22.79 5.17 -9.27
C PRO A 61 -23.46 3.79 -9.19
N ASN A 62 -24.02 3.31 -10.30
CA ASN A 62 -24.72 2.03 -10.37
C ASN A 62 -23.82 0.84 -10.75
N LEU A 63 -22.54 1.06 -11.06
CA LEU A 63 -21.62 -0.04 -11.35
C LEU A 63 -21.29 -0.83 -10.08
N SER A 64 -21.36 -2.15 -10.19
CA SER A 64 -20.80 -3.07 -9.20
C SER A 64 -19.28 -2.93 -9.10
N ALA A 65 -18.70 -3.45 -8.02
CA ALA A 65 -17.25 -3.46 -7.85
C ALA A 65 -16.54 -4.17 -9.02
N THR A 66 -17.08 -5.28 -9.51
CA THR A 66 -16.54 -6.03 -10.65
C THR A 66 -16.57 -5.20 -11.93
N GLU A 67 -17.67 -4.49 -12.19
CA GLU A 67 -17.78 -3.63 -13.38
C GLU A 67 -16.84 -2.41 -13.29
N VAL A 68 -16.63 -1.86 -12.09
CA VAL A 68 -15.64 -0.79 -11.87
C VAL A 68 -14.23 -1.29 -12.18
N ILE A 69 -13.86 -2.47 -11.68
CA ILE A 69 -12.55 -3.07 -11.97
C ILE A 69 -12.42 -3.39 -13.45
N HIS A 70 -13.45 -3.97 -14.08
CA HIS A 70 -13.46 -4.21 -15.52
C HIS A 70 -13.25 -2.94 -16.32
N ARG A 71 -13.98 -1.86 -15.98
CA ARG A 71 -13.82 -0.56 -16.63
C ARG A 71 -12.43 0.00 -16.44
N LEU A 72 -11.87 -0.12 -15.23
CA LEU A 72 -10.51 0.32 -14.91
C LEU A 72 -9.46 -0.44 -15.74
N THR A 73 -9.55 -1.76 -15.84
CA THR A 73 -8.57 -2.59 -16.55
C THR A 73 -8.74 -2.55 -18.06
N ALA A 74 -9.97 -2.54 -18.57
CA ALA A 74 -10.26 -2.48 -20.02
C ALA A 74 -9.86 -1.15 -20.67
N THR A 75 -9.67 -0.11 -19.88
CA THR A 75 -9.28 1.23 -20.37
C THR A 75 -7.82 1.59 -20.04
N ALA A 76 -7.10 0.70 -19.35
CA ALA A 76 -5.70 0.90 -19.06
C ALA A 76 -4.87 0.99 -20.36
N ARG A 77 -3.80 1.78 -20.32
CA ARG A 77 -2.82 1.84 -21.42
C ARG A 77 -1.87 0.66 -21.27
N ASP A 78 -1.94 -0.28 -22.19
CA ASP A 78 -1.04 -1.42 -22.25
C ASP A 78 0.45 -0.99 -22.25
N ALA A 79 1.28 -1.74 -21.55
CA ALA A 79 2.70 -1.44 -21.36
C ALA A 79 3.48 -2.74 -21.12
N GLY A 80 4.72 -2.82 -21.61
CA GLY A 80 5.52 -4.04 -21.53
C GLY A 80 5.12 -5.06 -22.59
N THR A 81 4.85 -6.30 -22.17
CA THR A 81 4.42 -7.36 -23.09
C THR A 81 2.94 -7.17 -23.43
N PRO A 82 2.52 -7.22 -24.71
CA PRO A 82 1.13 -6.99 -25.09
C PRO A 82 0.14 -7.84 -24.28
N GLY A 83 -0.90 -7.19 -23.76
CA GLY A 83 -1.91 -7.82 -22.91
C GLY A 83 -1.49 -7.85 -21.43
N ARG A 84 -2.05 -8.80 -20.67
CA ARG A 84 -1.78 -8.85 -19.23
C ARG A 84 -0.40 -9.43 -18.94
N ASP A 85 0.44 -8.69 -18.23
CA ASP A 85 1.79 -9.10 -17.87
C ASP A 85 2.08 -8.98 -16.35
N PRO A 86 3.17 -9.59 -15.84
CA PRO A 86 3.50 -9.57 -14.42
C PRO A 86 4.01 -8.22 -13.87
N GLU A 87 4.47 -7.29 -14.71
CA GLU A 87 5.04 -5.99 -14.31
C GLU A 87 3.98 -4.89 -14.30
N TYR A 88 3.13 -4.83 -15.32
CA TYR A 88 2.12 -3.78 -15.50
C TYR A 88 0.69 -4.27 -15.26
N GLY A 89 0.46 -5.57 -15.10
CA GLY A 89 -0.90 -6.12 -14.99
C GLY A 89 -1.64 -5.90 -16.30
N TYR A 90 -2.80 -5.25 -16.27
CA TYR A 90 -3.51 -4.85 -17.50
C TYR A 90 -2.96 -3.56 -18.13
N GLY A 91 -1.90 -2.98 -17.58
CA GLY A 91 -1.26 -1.76 -18.07
C GLY A 91 -1.29 -0.61 -17.05
N ILE A 92 -1.02 0.60 -17.54
CA ILE A 92 -0.97 1.82 -16.74
C ILE A 92 -2.34 2.50 -16.74
N VAL A 93 -2.82 2.90 -15.57
CA VAL A 93 -4.13 3.56 -15.40
C VAL A 93 -4.28 4.77 -16.34
N ASN A 94 -5.43 4.86 -17.00
CA ASN A 94 -5.80 5.99 -17.86
C ASN A 94 -7.11 6.62 -17.35
N PRO A 95 -7.04 7.66 -16.49
CA PRO A 95 -8.23 8.25 -15.88
C PRO A 95 -9.21 8.82 -16.90
N TYR A 96 -8.70 9.40 -17.99
CA TYR A 96 -9.55 9.96 -19.05
C TYR A 96 -10.37 8.86 -19.72
N ALA A 97 -9.72 7.83 -20.25
CA ALA A 97 -10.41 6.71 -20.90
C ALA A 97 -11.35 5.98 -19.93
N ALA A 98 -10.93 5.79 -18.68
CA ALA A 98 -11.77 5.20 -17.63
C ALA A 98 -13.05 6.01 -17.37
N LEU A 99 -13.07 7.31 -17.66
CA LEU A 99 -14.23 8.16 -17.49
C LEU A 99 -15.00 8.42 -18.78
N THR A 100 -14.43 8.23 -19.97
CA THR A 100 -15.06 8.63 -21.23
C THR A 100 -15.34 7.51 -22.22
N ALA A 101 -14.65 6.36 -22.11
CA ALA A 101 -14.83 5.28 -23.05
C ALA A 101 -16.17 4.56 -22.85
N ASP A 102 -16.75 4.11 -23.95
CA ASP A 102 -17.84 3.12 -23.94
C ASP A 102 -17.23 1.75 -23.66
N VAL A 103 -17.44 1.26 -22.44
CA VAL A 103 -16.95 -0.06 -22.01
C VAL A 103 -18.16 -0.99 -21.94
N PRO A 104 -18.20 -2.07 -22.72
CA PRO A 104 -19.29 -3.04 -22.65
C PRO A 104 -19.45 -3.57 -21.22
N THR A 105 -20.67 -3.59 -20.72
CA THR A 105 -20.98 -4.26 -19.46
C THR A 105 -20.71 -5.75 -19.64
N GLN A 106 -19.88 -6.34 -18.79
CA GLN A 106 -19.82 -7.80 -18.71
C GLN A 106 -21.17 -8.26 -18.16
N SER A 107 -21.90 -9.10 -18.90
CA SER A 107 -23.07 -9.79 -18.36
C SER A 107 -22.68 -10.43 -17.01
N PRO A 108 -23.57 -10.46 -16.00
CA PRO A 108 -23.29 -11.08 -14.71
C PRO A 108 -23.18 -12.60 -14.90
N SER A 109 -22.07 -13.06 -15.46
CA SER A 109 -21.77 -14.45 -15.67
C SER A 109 -20.92 -14.93 -14.50
N ALA A 110 -21.59 -15.67 -13.63
CA ALA A 110 -21.08 -16.52 -12.56
C ALA A 110 -20.34 -15.82 -11.40
N PRO A 111 -20.43 -16.38 -10.17
CA PRO A 111 -19.68 -15.90 -9.02
C PRO A 111 -18.19 -15.85 -9.38
N ALA A 112 -17.50 -14.80 -8.93
CA ALA A 112 -16.05 -14.76 -8.92
C ALA A 112 -15.55 -16.14 -8.46
N THR A 113 -14.88 -16.88 -9.35
CA THR A 113 -14.17 -18.08 -8.93
C THR A 113 -13.21 -17.60 -7.86
N GLN A 114 -13.52 -17.95 -6.61
CA GLN A 114 -12.59 -17.82 -5.50
C GLN A 114 -11.24 -18.31 -6.00
N PRO A 115 -10.11 -17.64 -5.69
CA PRO A 115 -8.80 -18.20 -6.00
C PRO A 115 -8.82 -19.65 -5.51
N SER A 116 -8.74 -20.59 -6.46
CA SER A 116 -8.76 -22.02 -6.15
C SER A 116 -7.74 -22.23 -5.05
N SER A 117 -8.22 -22.82 -3.96
CA SER A 117 -7.43 -23.30 -2.84
C SER A 117 -6.09 -23.80 -3.36
N ALA A 118 -5.03 -23.02 -3.17
CA ALA A 118 -3.70 -23.56 -3.29
C ALA A 118 -3.63 -24.66 -2.22
N SER A 119 -3.70 -25.92 -2.68
CA SER A 119 -3.44 -27.08 -1.84
C SER A 119 -2.13 -26.83 -1.08
N PRO A 120 -2.05 -27.13 0.23
CA PRO A 120 -0.84 -26.93 0.99
C PRO A 120 0.22 -27.93 0.51
N THR A 121 1.08 -27.51 -0.41
CA THR A 121 2.22 -28.32 -0.84
C THR A 121 3.34 -28.20 0.18
N ALA A 122 3.41 -29.23 1.04
CA ALA A 122 4.59 -29.74 1.76
C ALA A 122 5.23 -28.84 2.85
N PRO A 123 5.78 -29.45 3.92
CA PRO A 123 6.18 -28.75 5.13
C PRO A 123 7.46 -27.95 4.90
N HIS A 124 7.38 -26.64 5.11
CA HIS A 124 8.58 -25.83 5.27
C HIS A 124 9.23 -26.22 6.61
N LYS A 125 10.40 -26.86 6.54
CA LYS A 125 11.23 -27.22 7.70
C LYS A 125 11.53 -25.95 8.50
N ALA A 126 10.91 -25.81 9.67
CA ALA A 126 11.18 -24.72 10.60
C ALA A 126 12.66 -24.73 11.02
N PRO A 127 13.41 -23.62 10.87
CA PRO A 127 14.57 -23.40 11.71
C PRO A 127 14.07 -23.17 13.13
N GLY A 128 14.51 -24.01 14.06
CA GLY A 128 14.12 -23.94 15.46
C GLY A 128 14.55 -22.65 16.15
N ASN A 129 13.76 -22.30 17.17
CA ASN A 129 14.06 -21.41 18.29
C ASN A 129 14.19 -19.89 18.01
N GLY A 130 13.06 -19.19 18.08
CA GLY A 130 13.02 -17.72 18.27
C GLY A 130 12.01 -17.20 19.30
N GLY A 131 11.23 -18.06 19.96
CA GLY A 131 10.10 -17.67 20.82
C GLY A 131 10.46 -17.04 22.18
N ARG A 132 11.70 -16.59 22.40
CA ARG A 132 12.14 -15.99 23.67
C ARG A 132 12.67 -14.55 23.54
N THR A 133 12.84 -14.02 22.34
CA THR A 133 13.39 -12.65 22.14
C THR A 133 12.32 -11.55 22.22
N GLY A 134 11.07 -11.81 21.81
CA GLY A 134 10.01 -10.79 21.81
C GLY A 134 9.55 -10.35 23.21
N LEU A 135 9.60 -11.25 24.20
CA LEU A 135 9.16 -10.95 25.57
C LEU A 135 10.21 -10.19 26.40
N VAL A 136 11.50 -10.36 26.09
CA VAL A 136 12.60 -9.68 26.79
C VAL A 136 12.70 -8.21 26.41
N VAL A 137 12.42 -7.87 25.13
CA VAL A 137 12.44 -6.48 24.66
C VAL A 137 11.31 -5.65 25.29
N LEU A 138 10.15 -6.24 25.52
CA LEU A 138 8.99 -5.54 26.07
C LEU A 138 9.13 -5.27 27.58
N VAL A 139 9.74 -6.19 28.33
CA VAL A 139 10.04 -6.00 29.78
C VAL A 139 11.16 -4.97 30.00
N ALA A 140 12.17 -4.92 29.11
CA ALA A 140 13.26 -3.95 29.22
C ALA A 140 12.80 -2.50 29.02
N LEU A 141 11.87 -2.24 28.09
CA LEU A 141 11.35 -0.90 27.83
C LEU A 141 10.50 -0.36 28.99
N VAL A 142 9.73 -1.22 29.67
CA VAL A 142 8.94 -0.84 30.86
C VAL A 142 9.83 -0.55 32.07
N ALA A 143 10.91 -1.32 32.26
CA ALA A 143 11.87 -1.08 33.35
C ALA A 143 12.64 0.24 33.18
N ILE A 144 13.08 0.58 31.97
CA ILE A 144 13.80 1.84 31.69
C ILE A 144 12.91 3.05 31.96
N GLY A 145 11.62 2.99 31.57
CA GLY A 145 10.64 4.05 31.88
C GLY A 145 10.40 4.25 33.38
N PHE A 146 10.35 3.16 34.15
CA PHE A 146 10.14 3.23 35.60
C PHE A 146 11.36 3.79 36.36
N PHE A 147 12.58 3.45 35.92
CA PHE A 147 13.80 4.02 36.51
C PHE A 147 14.00 5.50 36.17
N ALA A 148 13.67 5.93 34.94
CA ALA A 148 13.78 7.33 34.54
C ALA A 148 12.84 8.24 35.34
N THR A 149 11.60 7.78 35.60
CA THR A 149 10.62 8.54 36.38
C THR A 149 10.99 8.65 37.86
N ILE A 150 11.56 7.60 38.46
CA ILE A 150 12.05 7.65 39.85
C ILE A 150 13.28 8.57 39.96
N TRP A 151 14.18 8.54 38.98
CA TRP A 151 15.37 9.40 38.97
C TRP A 151 15.00 10.88 38.79
N LEU A 152 14.08 11.21 37.89
CA LEU A 152 13.58 12.59 37.71
C LEU A 152 12.92 13.13 38.99
N ARG A 153 12.10 12.31 39.68
CA ARG A 153 11.43 12.72 40.93
C ARG A 153 12.44 12.94 42.06
N ARG A 154 13.51 12.12 42.13
CA ARG A 154 14.59 12.30 43.11
C ARG A 154 15.51 13.48 42.79
N ALA A 155 15.77 13.76 41.51
CA ALA A 155 16.54 14.92 41.08
C ALA A 155 15.79 16.23 41.38
N ALA A 156 14.49 16.30 41.07
CA ALA A 156 13.65 17.46 41.36
C ALA A 156 13.52 17.74 42.88
N ALA A 157 13.47 16.69 43.70
CA ALA A 157 13.40 16.81 45.16
C ALA A 157 14.72 17.28 45.82
N ARG A 158 15.87 17.09 45.15
CA ARG A 158 17.17 17.63 45.60
C ARG A 158 17.33 19.10 45.20
N TYR A 159 16.88 19.45 44.00
CA TYR A 159 16.98 20.83 43.48
C TYR A 159 16.11 21.82 44.26
N ARG A 160 14.96 21.39 44.76
CA ARG A 160 14.09 22.24 45.60
C ARG A 160 14.67 22.49 46.99
N ARG A 161 15.53 21.61 47.51
CA ARG A 161 16.20 21.76 48.82
C ARG A 161 17.42 22.67 48.80
N SER A 162 17.98 22.98 47.64
CA SER A 162 19.11 23.90 47.48
C SER A 162 18.69 25.35 47.23
N LEU A 163 17.39 25.62 47.09
CA LEU A 163 16.84 26.97 46.94
C LEU A 163 16.31 27.56 48.27
N ASP A 164 16.19 26.72 49.30
CA ASP A 164 15.71 27.10 50.65
C ASP A 164 16.86 27.26 51.68
N ARG A 165 18.12 27.39 51.23
CA ARG A 165 19.28 27.78 52.04
C ARG A 165 19.93 29.01 51.43
#